data_AF-A0A969R310-F1
#
_entry.id   AF-A0A969R310-F1
#
_cell.length_a   1.000
_cell.length_b   1.000
_cell.length_c   1.000
_cell.angle_alpha   90.00
_cell.angle_beta   90.00
_cell.angle_gamma   90.00
#
_symmetry.space_group_name_H-M   'P 1'
#
loop_
_entity.id
_entity.type
_entity.pdbx_description
1 polymer ?
#
loop_
_entity_poly.entity_id
_entity_poly.type
_entity_poly.pdbx_seq_one_letter_code
_entity_poly.pdbx_strand_id
1 'polypeptide(L)'
;MKKGWERKTLGDVCHVYQPETISQKQMVAGKHRVYGANGQIGWHNQFNHEEPELILGVSWFVWYGARHRVSILDQRERYGCASHERRN
;
A
#
# COMPACT_ATOMS: atom_id res chain seq x y z
N MET A 1 3.46 -7.32 -28.27
CA MET A 1 2.51 -6.39 -27.63
C MET A 1 1.29 -6.25 -28.54
N LYS A 2 0.08 -6.06 -28.01
CA LYS A 2 -1.12 -5.85 -28.83
C LYS A 2 -0.95 -4.57 -29.68
N LYS A 3 -1.49 -4.55 -30.91
CA LYS A 3 -1.45 -3.36 -31.77
C LYS A 3 -2.10 -2.17 -31.04
N GLY A 4 -1.40 -1.03 -31.00
CA GLY A 4 -1.83 0.18 -30.27
C GLY A 4 -1.45 0.23 -28.78
N TRP A 5 -0.78 -0.79 -28.23
CA TRP A 5 -0.26 -0.75 -26.86
C TRP A 5 1.20 -0.31 -26.85
N GLU A 6 1.52 0.65 -25.99
CA GLU A 6 2.87 1.12 -25.73
C GLU A 6 3.38 0.67 -24.36
N ARG A 7 4.71 0.61 -24.23
CA ARG A 7 5.36 0.35 -22.94
C ARG A 7 5.84 1.70 -22.41
N LYS A 8 5.43 2.03 -21.18
CA LYS A 8 5.87 3.21 -20.46
C LYS A 8 6.39 2.85 -19.09
N THR A 9 7.20 3.73 -18.51
CA THR A 9 7.56 3.66 -17.10
C THR A 9 6.40 4.22 -16.27
N LEU A 10 6.29 3.83 -15.00
CA LEU A 10 5.22 4.35 -14.14
C LEU A 10 5.29 5.87 -13.98
N GLY A 11 6.51 6.43 -13.90
CA GLY A 11 6.71 7.87 -13.82
C GLY A 11 6.20 8.66 -15.03
N ASP A 12 6.00 8.00 -16.18
CA ASP A 12 5.43 8.65 -17.38
C ASP A 12 3.90 8.76 -17.33
N VAL A 13 3.23 8.03 -16.44
CA VAL A 13 1.76 7.90 -16.42
C VAL A 13 1.14 8.20 -15.06
N CYS A 14 1.92 8.26 -13.98
CA CYS A 14 1.46 8.64 -12.66
C CYS A 14 2.54 9.37 -11.85
N HIS A 15 2.09 10.15 -10.86
CA HIS A 15 2.97 10.74 -9.87
C HIS A 15 3.33 9.68 -8.82
N VAL A 16 4.59 9.26 -8.81
CA VAL A 16 5.12 8.28 -7.86
C VAL A 16 5.85 9.01 -6.74
N TYR A 17 5.40 8.83 -5.51
CA TYR A 17 6.01 9.47 -4.34
C TYR A 17 5.97 8.57 -3.11
N GLN A 18 6.84 8.88 -2.14
CA GLN A 18 6.85 8.26 -0.82
C GLN A 18 6.16 9.20 0.17
N PRO A 19 5.06 8.78 0.82
CA PRO A 19 4.43 9.57 1.87
C PRO A 19 5.22 9.49 3.19
N GLU A 20 4.89 10.36 4.15
CA GLU A 20 5.46 10.34 5.48
C GLU A 20 5.14 9.02 6.21
N THR A 21 6.18 8.41 6.81
CA THR A 21 6.05 7.17 7.56
C THR A 21 5.68 7.45 9.02
N ILE A 22 4.65 6.78 9.54
CA ILE A 22 4.32 6.78 10.97
C ILE A 22 4.98 5.61 11.69
N SER A 23 5.41 5.83 12.93
CA SER A 23 5.90 4.77 13.81
C SER A 23 4.75 3.99 14.44
N GLN A 24 5.00 2.74 14.84
CA GLN A 24 4.00 1.92 15.56
C GLN A 24 3.51 2.58 16.85
N LYS A 25 4.35 3.39 17.51
CA LYS A 25 3.99 4.10 18.74
C LYS A 25 2.92 5.18 18.53
N GLN A 26 2.76 5.65 17.30
CA GLN A 26 1.74 6.64 16.93
C GLN A 26 0.42 6.00 16.52
N MET A 27 0.37 4.67 16.33
CA MET A 27 -0.86 3.97 15.99
C MET A 27 -1.78 3.92 17.21
N VAL A 28 -3.06 4.20 16.98
CA VAL A 28 -4.12 4.26 18.00
C VAL A 28 -5.39 3.63 17.44
N ALA A 29 -6.34 3.25 18.28
CA ALA A 29 -7.63 2.70 17.86
C ALA A 29 -8.55 3.78 17.22
N GLY A 30 -8.09 4.41 16.15
CA GLY A 30 -8.77 5.48 15.44
C GLY A 30 -9.66 5.00 14.29
N LYS A 31 -10.15 5.95 13.50
CA LYS A 31 -11.13 5.70 12.44
C LYS A 31 -10.53 5.25 11.11
N HIS A 32 -9.23 5.49 10.90
CA HIS A 32 -8.57 5.24 9.63
C HIS A 32 -7.63 4.05 9.72
N ARG A 33 -7.64 3.19 8.70
CA ARG A 33 -6.79 1.99 8.64
C ARG A 33 -5.37 2.36 8.23
N VAL A 34 -4.40 1.75 8.91
CA VAL A 34 -2.98 1.81 8.56
C VAL A 34 -2.62 0.55 7.78
N TYR A 35 -2.01 0.70 6.62
CA TYR A 35 -1.58 -0.35 5.70
C TYR A 35 -0.05 -0.37 5.55
N GLY A 36 0.60 -1.49 5.85
CA GLY A 36 1.99 -1.72 5.52
C GLY A 36 2.15 -2.51 4.22
N ALA A 37 3.38 -2.92 3.94
CA ALA A 37 3.72 -3.77 2.78
C ALA A 37 2.90 -5.08 2.68
N ASN A 38 2.35 -5.58 3.79
CA ASN A 38 1.57 -6.83 3.85
C ASN A 38 0.08 -6.60 4.13
N GLY A 39 -0.46 -5.42 3.83
CA GLY A 39 -1.86 -5.09 4.11
C GLY A 39 -2.05 -4.33 5.42
N GLN A 40 -3.24 -4.40 6.01
CA GLN A 40 -3.59 -3.60 7.17
C GLN A 40 -2.77 -4.01 8.43
N ILE A 41 -2.12 -3.05 9.07
CA ILE A 41 -1.27 -3.25 10.26
C ILE A 41 -1.75 -2.51 11.51
N GLY A 42 -2.76 -1.64 11.40
CA GLY A 42 -3.25 -0.87 12.54
C GLY A 42 -4.33 0.13 12.19
N TRP A 43 -4.50 1.11 13.09
CA TRP A 43 -5.46 2.21 12.96
C TRP A 43 -4.81 3.53 13.37
N HIS A 44 -5.41 4.65 12.94
CA HIS A 44 -4.96 6.01 13.24
C HIS A 44 -6.14 6.99 13.22
N ASN A 45 -6.00 8.13 13.92
CA ASN A 45 -7.04 9.17 13.99
C ASN A 45 -7.02 10.14 12.81
N GLN A 46 -5.89 10.23 12.12
CA GLN A 46 -5.70 11.08 10.94
C GLN A 46 -5.41 10.19 9.72
N PHE A 47 -5.65 10.73 8.54
CA PHE A 47 -5.31 10.12 7.25
C PHE A 47 -4.32 11.04 6.53
N ASN A 48 -3.49 10.49 5.65
CA ASN A 48 -2.55 11.27 4.84
C ASN A 48 -2.95 11.38 3.35
N HIS A 49 -4.00 10.68 2.92
CA HIS A 49 -4.54 10.77 1.56
C HIS A 49 -6.06 11.06 1.56
N GLU A 50 -6.46 12.12 0.88
CA GLU A 50 -7.89 12.45 0.68
C GLU A 50 -8.49 11.62 -0.45
N GLU A 51 -7.74 11.45 -1.53
CA GLU A 51 -8.17 10.77 -2.75
C GLU A 51 -7.81 9.27 -2.76
N PRO A 52 -8.50 8.45 -3.58
CA PRO A 52 -8.12 7.06 -3.79
C PRO A 52 -6.77 6.94 -4.51
N GLU A 53 -5.83 6.21 -3.91
CA GLU A 53 -4.49 5.98 -4.47
C GLU A 53 -4.14 4.48 -4.55
N LEU A 54 -3.15 4.15 -5.39
CA LEU A 54 -2.58 2.81 -5.52
C LEU A 54 -1.34 2.69 -4.64
N ILE A 55 -1.32 1.67 -3.78
CA ILE A 55 -0.13 1.33 -3.01
C ILE A 55 0.65 0.25 -3.74
N LEU A 56 1.92 0.53 -3.98
CA LEU A 56 2.90 -0.47 -4.40
C LEU A 56 3.70 -0.90 -3.17
N GLY A 57 3.52 -2.15 -2.75
CA GLY A 57 4.22 -2.70 -1.61
C GLY A 57 5.72 -2.81 -1.88
N VAL A 58 6.52 -2.07 -1.13
CA VAL A 58 7.99 -2.26 -1.06
C VAL A 58 8.36 -2.56 0.39
N SER A 59 9.39 -3.39 0.60
CA SER A 59 9.69 -4.12 1.84
C SER A 59 9.82 -3.28 3.14
N TRP A 60 9.75 -1.95 3.09
CA TRP A 60 10.01 -1.04 4.22
C TRP A 60 8.96 0.05 4.45
N PHE A 61 7.74 -0.05 3.89
CA PHE A 61 6.77 1.07 3.90
C PHE A 61 5.49 0.82 4.71
N VAL A 62 4.99 1.91 5.32
CA VAL A 62 3.73 2.01 6.09
C VAL A 62 2.94 3.23 5.58
N TRP A 63 1.64 3.05 5.36
CA TRP A 63 0.67 3.96 4.76
C TRP A 63 -0.54 4.08 5.70
N TYR A 64 -1.23 5.22 5.81
CA TYR A 64 -2.35 5.34 6.76
C TYR A 64 -3.49 6.25 6.31
N GLY A 65 -4.66 5.66 6.14
CA GLY A 65 -5.89 6.38 5.86
C GLY A 65 -5.97 6.87 4.42
N ALA A 66 -6.96 6.31 3.71
CA ALA A 66 -7.71 7.09 2.74
C ALA A 66 -9.10 7.29 3.29
N ARG A 67 -9.71 8.41 2.91
CA ARG A 67 -11.15 8.61 3.05
C ARG A 67 -11.96 7.61 2.20
N HIS A 68 -11.32 7.07 1.15
CA HIS A 68 -11.90 6.14 0.17
C HIS A 68 -11.15 4.80 0.11
N ARG A 69 -11.63 3.87 -0.72
CA ARG A 69 -11.06 2.52 -0.85
C ARG A 69 -9.65 2.57 -1.44
N VAL A 70 -8.70 2.00 -0.71
CA VAL A 70 -7.32 1.80 -1.16
C VAL A 70 -7.22 0.46 -1.86
N SER A 71 -6.63 0.45 -3.04
CA SER A 71 -6.33 -0.80 -3.75
C SER A 71 -4.85 -1.13 -3.52
N ILE A 72 -4.60 -2.15 -2.70
CA ILE A 72 -3.26 -2.72 -2.51
C ILE A 72 -3.05 -3.72 -3.62
N LEU A 73 -2.07 -3.47 -4.49
CA LEU A 73 -1.60 -4.45 -5.46
C LEU A 73 -0.64 -5.41 -4.74
N ASP A 74 -1.22 -6.38 -4.02
CA ASP A 74 -0.44 -7.47 -3.43
C ASP A 74 -0.01 -8.45 -4.53
N GLN A 75 1.30 -8.60 -4.73
CA GLN A 75 1.87 -9.47 -5.76
C GLN A 75 1.65 -10.97 -5.48
N ARG A 76 1.09 -11.34 -4.32
CA ARG A 76 0.80 -12.74 -3.96
C ARG A 76 -0.28 -13.40 -4.82
N GLU A 77 -1.21 -12.65 -5.39
CA GLU A 77 -2.23 -13.24 -6.28
C GLU A 77 -1.65 -13.67 -7.64
N ARG A 78 -0.46 -13.20 -8.01
CA ARG A 78 0.16 -13.51 -9.31
C ARG A 78 1.36 -14.45 -9.25
N TYR A 79 2.04 -14.48 -8.11
CA TYR A 79 3.13 -15.40 -7.85
C TYR A 79 2.81 -16.15 -6.56
N GLY A 80 2.29 -17.37 -6.68
CA GLY A 80 2.09 -18.27 -5.55
C GLY A 80 3.42 -18.53 -4.83
N CYS A 81 3.73 -17.69 -3.85
CA CYS A 81 4.87 -17.86 -2.97
C CYS A 81 4.32 -18.36 -1.63
N ALA A 82 4.62 -19.63 -1.36
CA ALA A 82 4.14 -20.39 -0.22
C ALA A 82 4.30 -19.62 1.10
N SER A 83 3.25 -19.68 1.91
CA SER A 83 3.25 -19.30 3.32
C SER A 83 4.43 -19.95 4.04
N HIS A 84 5.38 -19.14 4.51
CA HIS A 84 6.24 -19.57 5.61
C HIS A 84 5.39 -19.49 6.88
N GLU A 85 4.84 -20.62 7.29
CA GLU A 85 4.31 -20.81 8.63
C GLU A 85 5.39 -20.39 9.63
N ARG A 86 5.09 -19.37 10.45
CA ARG A 86 5.91 -19.07 11.62
C ARG A 86 5.82 -20.29 12.54
N ARG A 87 6.91 -21.06 12.62
CA ARG A 87 7.14 -22.02 13.70
C ARG A 87 7.09 -21.26 15.03
N ASN A 88 6.30 -21.81 15.96
CA ASN A 88 6.42 -21.51 17.39
C ASN A 88 7.83 -21.81 17.89
#